data_AF-A0A6J5BYV1-F1
#
_entry.id   AF-A0A6J5BYV1-F1
#
_cell.length_a   1.000
_cell.length_b   1.000
_cell.length_c   1.000
_cell.angle_alpha   90.00
_cell.angle_beta   90.00
_cell.angle_gamma   90.00
#
_symmetry.space_group_name_H-M   'P 1'
#
loop_
_entity.id
_entity.type
_entity.pdbx_description
1 polymer ?
#
loop_
_entity_poly.entity_id
_entity_poly.type
_entity_poly.pdbx_seq_one_letter_code
_entity_poly.pdbx_strand_id
1 'polypeptide(L)'
;MSKSAKNSRTTSRPPVDALQYEKLALSAFGLVDRQLSQLDKLVTLAASIFRSPAVTREERHRQRKLLEVLIDTGEDYRREVEIDRELYQVIALDAKGVPQSCITARRAANLLAKATQRAPENCRGMRALGTMRNRQGRFKTITRPIATAH
;
A
#
# COMPACT_ATOMS: atom_id res chain seq x y z
N MET A 1 -8.77 57.31 30.57
CA MET A 1 -9.65 57.36 29.38
C MET A 1 -9.33 56.16 28.49
N SER A 2 -10.21 55.16 28.52
CA SER A 2 -10.12 53.90 27.78
C SER A 2 -10.49 54.10 26.31
N LYS A 3 -9.74 53.52 25.35
CA LYS A 3 -10.31 53.00 24.09
C LYS A 3 -9.54 51.77 23.60
N SER A 4 -10.20 50.63 23.84
CA SER A 4 -10.03 49.36 23.12
C SER A 4 -10.64 49.49 21.72
N ALA A 5 -10.03 48.86 20.70
CA ALA A 5 -10.67 47.79 19.92
C ALA A 5 -9.88 47.46 18.64
N LYS A 6 -9.44 46.19 18.60
CA LYS A 6 -9.63 45.25 17.48
C LYS A 6 -9.25 45.75 16.09
N ASN A 7 -8.02 45.47 15.68
CA ASN A 7 -7.72 45.16 14.28
C ASN A 7 -6.73 43.99 14.22
N SER A 8 -7.10 42.86 14.84
CA SER A 8 -6.61 41.57 14.33
C SER A 8 -7.26 41.40 12.97
N ARG A 9 -6.58 41.88 11.91
CA ARG A 9 -6.90 41.53 10.54
C ARG A 9 -6.70 40.01 10.41
N THR A 10 -7.70 39.25 10.82
CA THR A 10 -8.01 37.96 10.22
C THR A 10 -8.19 38.27 8.75
N THR A 11 -7.13 38.04 7.97
CA THR A 11 -7.18 38.06 6.51
C THR A 11 -8.32 37.15 6.11
N SER A 12 -9.46 37.74 5.73
CA SER A 12 -10.64 37.03 5.29
C SER A 12 -10.22 36.11 4.15
N ARG A 13 -10.34 34.81 4.40
CA ARG A 13 -10.03 33.78 3.43
C ARG A 13 -10.84 34.05 2.16
N PRO A 14 -10.26 33.94 0.95
CA PRO A 14 -11.08 33.86 -0.24
C PRO A 14 -12.04 32.67 -0.07
N PRO A 15 -13.32 32.79 -0.46
CA PRO A 15 -14.28 31.70 -0.34
C PRO A 15 -13.71 30.49 -1.08
N VAL A 16 -13.36 29.46 -0.32
CA VAL A 16 -12.75 28.27 -0.91
C VAL A 16 -13.87 27.46 -1.54
N ASP A 17 -13.65 27.10 -2.80
CA ASP A 17 -14.59 26.36 -3.62
C ASP A 17 -14.95 25.03 -2.94
N ALA A 18 -16.20 24.90 -2.49
CA ALA A 18 -16.70 23.73 -1.76
C ALA A 18 -16.48 22.42 -2.56
N LEU A 19 -16.53 22.51 -3.89
CA LEU A 19 -16.30 21.40 -4.80
C LEU A 19 -14.84 20.92 -4.79
N GLN A 20 -13.89 21.79 -4.47
CA GLN A 20 -12.48 21.42 -4.32
C GLN A 20 -12.24 20.66 -3.01
N TYR A 21 -12.93 21.03 -1.94
CA TYR A 21 -12.87 20.30 -0.67
C TYR A 21 -13.57 18.95 -0.75
N GLU A 22 -14.67 18.85 -1.48
CA GLU A 22 -15.32 17.57 -1.76
C GLU A 22 -14.38 16.61 -2.50
N LYS A 23 -13.72 17.07 -3.58
CA LYS A 23 -12.72 16.28 -4.30
C LYS A 23 -11.56 15.85 -3.42
N LEU A 24 -11.10 16.75 -2.55
CA LEU A 24 -10.05 16.47 -1.57
C LEU A 24 -10.48 15.38 -0.60
N ALA A 25 -11.68 15.50 -0.03
CA ALA A 25 -12.24 14.53 0.90
C ALA A 25 -12.41 13.15 0.25
N LEU A 26 -12.94 13.09 -0.98
CA LEU A 26 -13.08 11.83 -1.73
C LEU A 26 -11.72 11.19 -2.01
N SER A 27 -10.70 11.98 -2.35
CA SER A 27 -9.36 11.45 -2.57
C SER A 27 -8.70 10.92 -1.29
N ALA A 28 -8.89 11.61 -0.15
CA ALA A 28 -8.43 11.16 1.15
C ALA A 28 -9.11 9.85 1.57
N PHE A 29 -10.43 9.76 1.34
CA PHE A 29 -11.20 8.55 1.58
C PHE A 29 -10.66 7.36 0.77
N GLY A 30 -10.40 7.57 -0.53
CA GLY A 30 -9.81 6.53 -1.38
C GLY A 30 -8.42 6.05 -0.94
N LEU A 31 -7.61 6.93 -0.34
CA LEU A 31 -6.32 6.55 0.25
C LEU A 31 -6.52 5.67 1.50
N VAL A 32 -7.50 5.97 2.35
CA VAL A 32 -7.82 5.14 3.52
C VAL A 32 -8.33 3.76 3.09
N ASP A 33 -9.20 3.68 2.08
CA ASP A 33 -9.67 2.40 1.51
C ASP A 33 -8.52 1.54 0.97
N ARG A 34 -7.54 2.19 0.31
CA ARG A 34 -6.31 1.53 -0.12
C ARG A 34 -5.52 0.99 1.07
N GLN A 35 -5.33 1.79 2.13
CA GLN A 35 -4.59 1.37 3.32
C GLN A 35 -5.27 0.18 4.03
N LEU A 36 -6.60 0.17 4.10
CA LEU A 36 -7.36 -0.97 4.60
C LEU A 36 -7.12 -2.23 3.76
N SER A 37 -7.17 -2.09 2.44
CA SER A 37 -6.91 -3.19 1.50
C SER A 37 -5.47 -3.72 1.60
N GLN A 38 -4.50 -2.85 1.87
CA GLN A 38 -3.10 -3.20 2.08
C GLN A 38 -2.91 -3.98 3.39
N LEU A 39 -3.56 -3.53 4.47
CA LEU A 39 -3.52 -4.22 5.75
C LEU A 39 -4.15 -5.62 5.66
N ASP A 40 -5.29 -5.75 4.97
CA ASP A 40 -5.96 -7.04 4.78
C ASP A 40 -5.06 -8.06 4.05
N LYS A 41 -4.28 -7.61 3.06
CA LYS A 41 -3.27 -8.46 2.38
C LYS A 41 -2.17 -8.93 3.32
N LEU A 42 -1.63 -8.03 4.16
CA LEU A 42 -0.61 -8.40 5.15
C LEU A 42 -1.16 -9.39 6.17
N VAL A 43 -2.37 -9.15 6.68
CA VAL A 43 -3.06 -10.05 7.63
C VAL A 43 -3.30 -11.41 6.99
N THR A 44 -3.77 -11.45 5.74
CA THR A 44 -4.02 -12.70 5.01
C THR A 44 -2.72 -13.49 4.81
N LEU A 45 -1.63 -12.82 4.41
CA LEU A 45 -0.33 -13.45 4.23
C LEU A 45 0.20 -13.99 5.57
N ALA A 46 0.16 -13.20 6.64
CA ALA A 46 0.57 -13.62 7.98
C ALA A 46 -0.25 -14.81 8.49
N ALA A 47 -1.57 -14.78 8.31
CA ALA A 47 -2.46 -15.88 8.67
C ALA A 47 -2.14 -17.16 7.88
N SER A 48 -1.79 -17.05 6.59
CA SER A 48 -1.40 -18.19 5.77
C SER A 48 -0.12 -18.87 6.28
N ILE A 49 0.87 -18.08 6.72
CA ILE A 49 2.12 -18.57 7.30
C ILE A 49 1.83 -19.25 8.64
N PHE A 50 1.01 -18.63 9.48
CA PHE A 50 0.65 -19.15 10.80
C PHE A 50 -0.10 -20.49 10.73
N ARG A 51 -1.06 -20.62 9.80
CA ARG A 51 -1.88 -21.84 9.64
C ARG A 51 -1.14 -23.02 9.03
N SER A 52 -0.01 -22.78 8.37
CA SER A 52 0.75 -23.81 7.64
C SER A 52 2.12 -24.02 8.28
N PRO A 53 2.21 -24.70 9.45
CA PRO A 53 3.47 -24.90 10.14
C PRO A 53 4.43 -25.76 9.32
N ALA A 54 5.69 -25.33 9.20
CA ALA A 54 6.71 -26.08 8.48
C ALA A 54 7.26 -27.23 9.33
N VAL A 55 7.20 -28.45 8.78
CA VAL A 55 7.74 -29.66 9.41
C VAL A 55 9.09 -30.00 8.79
N THR A 56 9.26 -29.78 7.48
CA THR A 56 10.51 -30.06 6.77
C THR A 56 11.46 -28.87 6.76
N ARG A 57 12.76 -29.12 6.50
CA ARG A 57 13.75 -28.05 6.31
C ARG A 57 13.37 -27.13 5.13
N GLU A 58 12.75 -27.71 4.10
CA GLU A 58 12.47 -27.02 2.85
C GLU A 58 11.24 -26.13 3.00
N GLU A 59 10.25 -26.58 3.77
CA GLU A 59 9.14 -25.75 4.21
C GLU A 59 9.62 -24.60 5.11
N ARG A 60 10.56 -24.84 6.03
CA ARG A 60 11.13 -23.77 6.88
C ARG A 60 11.89 -22.73 6.06
N HIS A 61 12.55 -23.13 4.98
CA HIS A 61 13.20 -22.18 4.07
C HIS A 61 12.16 -21.37 3.27
N ARG A 62 11.10 -22.03 2.78
CA ARG A 62 9.98 -21.35 2.10
C ARG A 62 9.25 -20.37 3.02
N GLN A 63 8.97 -20.76 4.27
CA GLN A 63 8.36 -19.87 5.27
C GLN A 63 9.24 -18.66 5.56
N ARG A 64 10.57 -18.82 5.68
CA ARG A 64 11.49 -17.69 5.86
C ARG A 64 11.41 -16.70 4.70
N LYS A 65 11.35 -17.20 3.47
CA LYS A 65 11.16 -16.35 2.28
C LYS A 65 9.80 -15.64 2.27
N LEU A 66 8.73 -16.31 2.72
CA LEU A 66 7.42 -15.66 2.85
C LEU A 66 7.41 -14.57 3.93
N LEU A 67 8.14 -14.77 5.03
CA LEU A 67 8.32 -13.76 6.07
C LEU A 67 9.13 -12.57 5.57
N GLU A 68 10.18 -12.80 4.79
CA GLU A 68 10.94 -11.75 4.11
C GLU A 68 10.03 -10.88 3.23
N VAL A 69 9.22 -11.52 2.36
CA VAL A 69 8.24 -10.81 1.53
C VAL A 69 7.21 -10.04 2.36
N LEU A 70 6.74 -10.60 3.48
CA LEU A 70 5.80 -9.93 4.39
C LEU A 70 6.43 -8.65 4.99
N ILE A 71 7.69 -8.72 5.41
CA ILE A 71 8.43 -7.59 5.99
C ILE A 71 8.63 -6.52 4.91
N ASP A 72 9.18 -6.88 3.75
CA ASP A 72 9.44 -5.94 2.65
C ASP A 72 8.17 -5.22 2.20
N THR A 73 7.08 -5.98 2.04
CA THR A 73 5.78 -5.41 1.65
C THR A 73 5.21 -4.51 2.75
N GLY A 74 5.41 -4.88 4.02
CA GLY A 74 5.00 -4.06 5.16
C GLY A 74 5.77 -2.74 5.24
N GLU A 75 7.07 -2.76 4.97
CA GLU A 75 7.88 -1.55 4.88
C GLU A 75 7.49 -0.65 3.71
N ASP A 76 7.20 -1.23 2.54
CA ASP A 76 6.67 -0.50 1.39
C ASP A 76 5.36 0.21 1.73
N TYR A 77 4.40 -0.50 2.33
CA TYR A 77 3.13 0.11 2.75
C TYR A 77 3.35 1.18 3.82
N ARG A 78 4.28 0.99 4.77
CA ARG A 78 4.61 2.02 5.76
C ARG A 78 5.13 3.30 5.11
N ARG A 79 6.07 3.17 4.15
CA ARG A 79 6.62 4.32 3.41
C ARG A 79 5.52 5.08 2.65
N GLU A 80 4.56 4.37 2.07
CA GLU A 80 3.41 4.99 1.39
C GLU A 80 2.51 5.77 2.36
N VAL A 81 2.23 5.21 3.54
CA VAL A 81 1.44 5.88 4.59
C VAL A 81 2.15 7.11 5.15
N GLU A 82 3.48 7.08 5.27
CA GLU A 82 4.27 8.23 5.69
C GLU A 82 4.12 9.41 4.71
N ILE A 83 4.14 9.13 3.40
CA ILE A 83 3.90 10.12 2.35
C ILE A 83 2.48 10.68 2.44
N ASP A 84 1.48 9.82 2.64
CA ASP A 84 0.08 10.25 2.81
C ASP A 84 -0.09 11.12 4.06
N ARG A 85 0.63 10.81 5.15
CA ARG A 85 0.61 11.58 6.40
C ARG A 85 1.15 13.00 6.23
N GLU A 86 2.26 13.17 5.51
CA GLU A 86 2.80 14.51 5.21
C GLU A 86 1.78 15.35 4.43
N LEU A 87 1.09 14.73 3.47
CA LEU A 87 0.05 15.37 2.67
C LEU A 87 -1.14 15.79 3.52
N TYR A 88 -1.63 14.92 4.41
CA TYR A 88 -2.71 15.25 5.34
C TYR A 88 -2.32 16.37 6.31
N GLN A 89 -1.08 16.38 6.77
CA GLN A 89 -0.58 17.46 7.63
C GLN A 89 -0.65 18.81 6.91
N VAL A 90 -0.23 18.86 5.65
CA VAL A 90 -0.29 20.08 4.84
C VAL A 90 -1.73 20.53 4.59
N ILE A 91 -2.65 19.60 4.28
CA ILE A 91 -4.09 19.88 4.14
C ILE A 91 -4.67 20.44 5.44
N ALA A 92 -4.34 19.84 6.59
CA ALA A 92 -4.84 20.27 7.88
C ALA A 92 -4.31 21.66 8.28
N LEU A 93 -3.05 21.97 7.95
CA LEU A 93 -2.47 23.30 8.18
C LEU A 93 -3.10 24.37 7.28
N ASP A 94 -3.37 24.05 6.01
CA ASP A 94 -4.13 24.92 5.11
C ASP A 94 -5.55 25.19 5.63
N ALA A 95 -6.26 24.14 6.08
CA ALA A 95 -7.60 24.27 6.64
C ALA A 95 -7.65 25.14 7.91
N LYS A 96 -6.58 25.11 8.72
CA LYS A 96 -6.43 25.95 9.93
C LYS A 96 -6.06 27.40 9.64
N GLY A 97 -5.76 27.75 8.39
CA GLY A 97 -5.47 29.13 7.98
C GLY A 97 -4.14 29.67 8.53
N VAL A 98 -3.15 28.79 8.77
CA VAL A 98 -1.84 29.20 9.28
C VAL A 98 -1.04 29.88 8.14
N PRO A 99 -0.74 31.20 8.23
CA PRO A 99 -0.03 31.91 7.17
C PRO A 99 1.38 31.33 7.01
N GLN A 100 1.81 31.11 5.75
CA GLN A 100 3.00 30.36 5.27
C GLN A 100 2.79 28.88 4.87
N SER A 101 1.60 28.30 5.10
CA SER A 101 1.31 26.89 4.73
C SER A 101 0.08 26.71 3.83
N CYS A 102 -0.45 27.80 3.28
CA CYS A 102 -1.65 27.76 2.43
C CYS A 102 -1.36 27.09 1.08
N ILE A 103 -1.61 25.79 0.98
CA ILE A 103 -1.63 25.08 -0.30
C ILE A 103 -3.00 25.29 -0.93
N THR A 104 -3.03 25.97 -2.08
CA THR A 104 -4.25 26.06 -2.90
C THR A 104 -4.76 24.64 -3.19
N ALA A 105 -6.08 24.43 -3.12
CA ALA A 105 -6.65 23.09 -3.28
C ALA A 105 -6.28 22.42 -4.62
N ARG A 106 -5.98 23.20 -5.68
CA ARG A 106 -5.39 22.70 -6.93
C ARG A 106 -4.03 22.04 -6.72
N ARG A 107 -3.16 22.63 -5.90
CA ARG A 107 -1.84 22.08 -5.58
C ARG A 107 -1.94 20.88 -4.65
N ALA A 108 -2.91 20.84 -3.73
CA ALA A 108 -3.22 19.65 -2.93
C ALA A 108 -3.74 18.50 -3.80
N ALA A 109 -4.70 18.76 -4.69
CA ALA A 109 -5.23 17.77 -5.64
C ALA A 109 -4.14 17.20 -6.55
N ASN A 110 -3.18 18.02 -6.99
CA ASN A 110 -2.04 17.54 -7.78
C ASN A 110 -1.06 16.68 -6.96
N LEU A 111 -0.88 16.94 -5.67
CA LEU A 111 -0.06 16.08 -4.80
C LEU A 111 -0.74 14.73 -4.56
N LEU A 112 -2.06 14.74 -4.32
CA LEU A 112 -2.88 13.54 -4.21
C LEU A 112 -2.84 12.70 -5.50
N ALA A 113 -3.04 13.33 -6.66
CA ALA A 113 -2.97 12.65 -7.94
C ALA A 113 -1.59 12.00 -8.19
N LYS A 114 -0.50 12.65 -7.77
CA LYS A 114 0.86 12.08 -7.84
C LYS A 114 1.05 10.90 -6.88
N ALA A 115 0.47 10.96 -5.67
CA ALA A 115 0.49 9.85 -4.73
C ALA A 115 -0.27 8.63 -5.29
N THR A 116 -1.41 8.86 -5.94
CA THR A 116 -2.18 7.81 -6.64
C THR A 116 -1.43 7.26 -7.87
N GLN A 117 -0.73 8.11 -8.63
CA GLN A 117 0.01 7.72 -9.84
C GLN A 117 1.34 7.00 -9.61
N ARG A 118 1.93 7.06 -8.40
CA ARG A 118 3.13 6.29 -8.06
C ARG A 118 2.83 4.83 -7.65
N ALA A 119 1.59 4.54 -7.29
CA ALA A 119 1.14 3.20 -6.92
C ALA A 119 1.12 2.13 -8.06
N PRO A 120 1.03 2.43 -9.38
CA PRO A 120 0.95 1.41 -10.42
C PRO A 120 2.30 1.04 -11.06
N GLU A 121 3.39 1.80 -10.85
CA GLU A 121 4.68 1.52 -11.53
C GLU A 121 5.41 0.31 -10.93
N ASN A 122 5.24 0.04 -9.63
CA ASN A 122 5.83 -1.13 -8.96
C ASN A 122 5.14 -2.46 -9.31
N CYS A 123 4.03 -2.45 -10.07
CA CYS A 123 3.30 -3.67 -10.45
C CYS A 123 3.69 -4.24 -11.83
N ARG A 124 4.53 -3.58 -12.63
CA ARG A 124 4.94 -4.11 -13.95
C ARG A 124 6.15 -5.03 -13.91
N GLY A 125 6.94 -5.03 -12.84
CA GLY A 125 8.13 -5.90 -12.70
C GLY A 125 7.84 -7.38 -12.43
N MET A 126 6.65 -7.72 -11.92
CA MET A 126 6.35 -9.10 -11.48
C MET A 126 5.63 -9.98 -12.51
N ARG A 127 5.21 -9.45 -13.67
CA ARG A 127 4.47 -10.23 -14.68
C ARG A 127 5.34 -10.95 -15.72
N ALA A 128 6.67 -10.86 -15.63
CA ALA A 128 7.58 -11.45 -16.62
C ALA A 128 8.15 -12.85 -16.27
N LEU A 129 7.94 -13.36 -15.04
CA LEU A 129 8.35 -14.71 -14.65
C LEU A 129 7.14 -15.63 -14.43
N GLY A 130 6.52 -16.07 -15.52
CA GLY A 130 5.30 -16.88 -15.43
C GLY A 130 4.97 -17.74 -16.64
N THR A 131 5.97 -18.15 -17.43
CA THR A 131 5.75 -19.07 -18.54
C THR A 131 6.89 -20.08 -18.66
N MET A 132 7.00 -20.99 -17.69
CA MET A 132 7.75 -22.25 -17.89
C MET A 132 6.76 -23.41 -17.86
N ARG A 133 6.40 -23.82 -19.08
CA ARG A 133 5.50 -24.91 -19.41
C ARG A 133 6.17 -26.25 -19.12
N ASN A 134 5.60 -26.94 -18.13
CA ASN A 134 5.62 -28.37 -17.83
C ASN A 134 6.07 -29.27 -19.01
N ARG A 135 7.17 -30.01 -18.84
CA ARG A 135 7.53 -31.16 -19.69
C ARG A 135 7.66 -32.40 -18.80
N GLN A 136 6.73 -33.32 -19.03
CA GLN A 136 6.46 -34.56 -18.31
C GLN A 136 7.68 -35.48 -18.18
N GLY A 137 7.99 -35.92 -16.96
CA GLY A 137 8.85 -37.08 -16.70
C GLY A 137 8.01 -38.36 -16.73
N ARG A 138 8.28 -39.23 -17.73
CA ARG A 138 7.73 -40.59 -17.80
C ARG A 138 8.44 -41.48 -16.78
N PHE A 139 7.72 -41.94 -15.75
CA PHE A 139 8.19 -43.01 -14.88
C PHE A 139 8.13 -44.35 -15.65
N LYS A 140 9.25 -45.06 -15.75
CA LYS A 140 9.32 -46.44 -16.25
C LYS A 140 9.16 -47.40 -15.07
N THR A 141 8.10 -48.21 -15.09
CA THR A 141 7.87 -49.30 -14.15
C THR A 141 8.80 -50.47 -14.51
N ILE A 142 9.63 -50.91 -13.57
CA ILE A 142 10.46 -52.12 -13.70
C ILE A 142 9.66 -53.29 -13.14
N THR A 143 9.24 -54.22 -14.01
CA THR A 143 8.66 -55.51 -13.64
C THR A 143 9.78 -56.54 -13.41
N ARG A 144 9.78 -57.17 -12.24
CA ARG A 144 10.66 -58.31 -11.89
C ARG A 144 10.15 -59.60 -12.56
N PRO A 145 11.00 -60.54 -12.99
CA PRO A 145 10.56 -61.85 -13.45
C PRO A 145 10.44 -62.84 -12.28
N ILE A 146 9.40 -63.66 -12.30
CA ILE A 146 9.26 -64.87 -11.47
C ILE A 146 9.78 -66.04 -12.32
N ALA A 147 10.75 -66.78 -11.78
CA ALA A 147 11.29 -67.98 -12.37
C ALA A 147 10.37 -69.17 -12.04
N THR A 148 9.90 -69.88 -13.07
CA THR A 148 9.21 -71.18 -12.97
C THR A 148 10.24 -72.29 -13.10
N ALA A 149 10.29 -73.18 -12.10
CA ALA A 149 11.02 -74.43 -12.14
C ALA A 149 10.14 -75.53 -12.74
N HIS A 150 10.73 -76.34 -13.63
CA HIS A 150 10.28 -77.69 -14.01
C HIS A 150 11.51 -78.59 -14.04
#